data_AF-A0A940V1A5-F1
#
_entry.id   AF-A0A940V1A5-F1
#
_cell.length_a   1.000
_cell.length_b   1.000
_cell.length_c   1.000
_cell.angle_alpha   90.00
_cell.angle_beta   90.00
_cell.angle_gamma   90.00
#
_symmetry.space_group_name_H-M   'P 1'
#
loop_
_entity.id
_entity.type
_entity.pdbx_description
1 polymer ?
#
loop_
_entity_poly.entity_id
_entity_poly.type
_entity_poly.pdbx_seq_one_letter_code
_entity_poly.pdbx_strand_id
1 'polypeptide(L)'
;MWIAKDWKDYEVIDASKGEKLERWGKYILVRPDPQVIWDTPRLNKGWNKPNAHYHRSSKGGGEWEFFDLPKQWDITYKDLTFHLQPFSFKHTGLFPEQAANWDWFSEKIRNEKGRQVRVLNLFAYTGGATLAAAKAGASVTHVDASKGMVTWAKENATASGLGEAPIRYIV
;
A
#
# COMPACT_ATOMS: atom_id res chain seq x y z
N MET A 1 -2.16 18.25 -10.27
CA MET A 1 -1.49 17.45 -9.21
C MET A 1 -2.44 16.31 -8.84
N TRP A 2 -1.96 15.07 -8.85
CA TRP A 2 -2.75 13.88 -8.45
C TRP A 2 -2.66 13.72 -6.93
N ILE A 3 -3.79 13.42 -6.27
CA ILE A 3 -3.86 13.29 -4.81
C ILE A 3 -4.69 12.06 -4.46
N ALA A 4 -4.13 11.16 -3.64
CA ALA A 4 -4.84 10.03 -3.06
C ALA A 4 -5.65 10.50 -1.85
N LYS A 5 -6.86 11.02 -2.10
CA LYS A 5 -7.69 11.71 -1.09
C LYS A 5 -8.78 10.84 -0.44
N ASP A 6 -9.10 9.69 -1.02
CA ASP A 6 -10.26 8.87 -0.59
C ASP A 6 -9.89 7.79 0.45
N TRP A 7 -8.67 7.82 0.99
CA TRP A 7 -8.26 6.90 2.05
C TRP A 7 -9.02 7.20 3.35
N LYS A 8 -9.60 6.16 3.94
CA LYS A 8 -10.16 6.19 5.31
C LYS A 8 -9.21 5.52 6.30
N ASP A 9 -8.61 4.41 5.87
CA ASP A 9 -7.72 3.59 6.68
C ASP A 9 -6.24 3.99 6.54
N TYR A 10 -5.93 5.05 5.80
CA TYR A 10 -4.57 5.57 5.72
C TYR A 10 -4.56 7.09 5.78
N GLU A 11 -3.62 7.64 6.54
CA GLU A 11 -3.32 9.07 6.54
C GLU A 11 -1.88 9.32 6.97
N VAL A 12 -1.28 10.35 6.38
CA VAL A 12 -0.07 10.98 6.94
C VAL A 12 -0.55 12.05 7.91
N ILE A 13 -0.33 11.84 9.20
CA ILE A 13 -0.80 12.72 10.27
C ILE A 13 0.12 13.93 10.42
N ASP A 14 1.43 13.68 10.40
CA ASP A 14 2.46 14.69 10.62
C ASP A 14 3.77 14.25 9.95
N ALA A 15 4.68 15.18 9.72
CA ALA A 15 6.01 14.92 9.20
C ALA A 15 6.98 15.95 9.76
N SER A 16 8.11 15.51 10.30
CA SER A 16 9.13 16.39 10.88
C SER A 16 10.45 15.63 11.03
N LYS A 17 11.58 16.32 10.82
CA LYS A 17 12.95 15.81 10.99
C LYS A 17 13.22 14.46 10.28
N GLY A 18 12.92 14.38 8.98
CA GLY A 18 13.22 13.19 8.18
C GLY A 18 12.29 12.00 8.42
N GLU A 19 11.15 12.21 9.08
CA GLU A 19 10.20 11.15 9.43
C GLU A 19 8.76 11.57 9.16
N LYS A 20 7.91 10.57 8.95
CA LYS A 20 6.45 10.69 8.86
C LYS A 20 5.80 9.92 9.99
N LEU A 21 4.78 10.52 10.57
CA LEU A 21 3.81 9.90 11.44
C LEU A 21 2.59 9.52 10.60
N GLU A 22 2.29 8.23 10.51
CA GLU A 22 1.25 7.70 9.65
C GLU A 22 0.27 6.84 10.45
N ARG A 23 -1.01 6.88 10.08
CA ARG A 23 -1.99 5.89 10.55
C ARG A 23 -2.29 4.91 9.44
N TRP A 24 -2.27 3.64 9.81
CA TRP A 24 -2.58 2.47 8.98
C TRP A 24 -3.66 1.64 9.69
N GLY A 25 -4.91 1.83 9.31
CA GLY A 25 -6.10 1.36 10.02
C GLY A 25 -6.22 2.07 11.36
N LYS A 26 -6.00 1.31 12.44
CA LYS A 26 -5.94 1.82 13.83
C LYS A 26 -4.51 1.96 14.37
N TYR A 27 -3.50 1.58 13.59
CA TYR A 27 -2.11 1.53 14.04
C TYR A 27 -1.35 2.77 13.60
N ILE A 28 -0.54 3.32 14.49
CA ILE A 28 0.32 4.47 14.26
C ILE A 28 1.74 4.00 14.01
N LEU A 29 2.30 4.37 12.86
CA LEU A 29 3.67 4.04 12.48
C LEU A 29 4.51 5.32 12.35
N VAL A 30 5.76 5.25 12.79
CA VAL A 30 6.78 6.26 12.47
C VAL A 30 7.75 5.66 11.48
N ARG A 31 7.91 6.32 10.32
CA ARG A 31 8.78 5.83 9.24
C ARG A 31 9.66 6.94 8.68
N PRO A 32 10.87 6.61 8.20
CA PRO A 32 11.77 7.60 7.64
C PRO A 32 11.31 8.02 6.23
N ASP A 33 11.33 9.32 6.01
CA ASP A 33 11.24 9.94 4.70
C ASP A 33 12.31 11.05 4.56
N PRO A 34 13.36 10.81 3.74
CA PRO A 34 14.45 11.76 3.58
C PRO A 34 14.04 13.08 2.91
N GLN A 35 12.85 13.17 2.32
CA GLN A 35 12.34 14.40 1.73
C GLN A 35 11.70 15.33 2.77
N VAL A 36 11.45 14.84 3.99
CA VAL A 36 10.95 15.64 5.11
C VAL A 36 12.12 16.41 5.72
N ILE A 37 12.48 17.54 5.11
CA ILE A 37 13.64 18.35 5.51
C ILE A 37 13.33 19.43 6.56
N TRP A 38 12.05 19.63 6.87
CA TRP A 38 11.61 20.63 7.85
C TRP A 38 11.62 20.08 9.28
N ASP A 39 11.80 20.99 10.23
CA ASP A 39 11.80 20.71 11.66
C ASP A 39 10.65 21.50 12.32
N THR A 40 9.59 20.79 12.67
CA THR A 40 8.43 21.31 13.38
C THR A 40 8.24 20.60 14.72
N PRO A 41 7.64 21.26 15.73
CA PRO A 41 7.33 20.61 17.00
C PRO A 41 6.41 19.40 16.81
N ARG A 42 6.85 18.23 17.29
CA ARG A 42 6.14 16.95 17.23
C ARG A 42 5.03 16.87 18.30
N LEU A 43 4.00 17.72 18.18
CA LEU A 43 2.94 17.86 19.20
C LEU A 43 1.95 16.69 19.22
N ASN A 44 1.81 15.95 18.12
CA ASN A 44 0.93 14.80 18.07
C ASN A 44 1.43 13.68 19.01
N LYS A 45 0.54 13.15 19.87
CA LYS A 45 0.90 12.10 20.84
C LYS A 45 1.43 10.82 20.18
N GLY A 46 1.07 10.55 18.93
CA GLY A 46 1.53 9.41 18.15
C GLY A 46 3.05 9.36 17.96
N TRP A 47 3.74 10.50 18.01
CA TRP A 47 5.21 10.53 17.97
C TRP A 47 5.85 9.85 19.19
N ASN A 48 5.20 9.90 20.35
CA ASN A 48 5.71 9.35 21.61
C ASN A 48 5.08 7.99 21.98
N LYS A 49 4.02 7.60 21.25
CA LYS A 49 3.30 6.34 21.46
C LYS A 49 2.94 5.67 20.12
N PRO A 50 3.91 5.39 19.24
CA PRO A 50 3.64 4.64 18.02
C PRO A 50 3.42 3.15 18.33
N ASN A 51 2.75 2.44 17.42
CA ASN A 51 2.65 0.98 17.46
C ASN A 51 3.94 0.33 16.93
N ALA A 52 4.63 0.97 15.98
CA ALA A 52 5.99 0.61 15.58
C ALA A 52 6.76 1.79 14.97
N HIS A 53 8.09 1.74 15.05
CA HIS A 53 9.00 2.72 14.48
C HIS A 53 10.07 2.01 13.65
N TYR A 54 10.23 2.39 12.38
CA TYR A 54 11.34 1.93 11.57
C TYR A 54 12.56 2.84 11.73
N HIS A 55 13.65 2.31 12.28
CA HIS A 55 14.92 3.01 12.46
C HIS A 55 15.83 2.77 11.26
N ARG A 56 16.26 3.84 10.58
CA ARG A 56 17.18 3.71 9.44
C ARG A 56 18.62 3.54 9.92
N SER A 57 19.32 2.54 9.38
CA SER A 57 20.76 2.36 9.64
C SER A 57 21.62 3.20 8.70
N SER A 58 22.70 3.79 9.23
CA SER A 58 23.70 4.51 8.45
C SER A 58 24.48 3.60 7.48
N LYS A 59 24.47 2.28 7.71
CA LYS A 59 25.10 1.26 6.85
C LYS A 59 24.16 0.73 5.75
N GLY A 60 22.97 1.32 5.61
CA GLY A 60 21.91 0.82 4.72
C GLY A 60 20.94 -0.10 5.43
N GLY A 61 19.69 -0.16 4.95
CA GLY A 61 18.61 -0.88 5.61
C GLY A 61 18.12 -0.18 6.88
N GLY A 62 17.78 -0.97 7.89
CA GLY A 62 17.20 -0.52 9.15
C GLY A 62 16.50 -1.66 9.88
N GLU A 63 15.81 -1.32 10.96
CA GLU A 63 15.08 -2.29 11.76
C GLU A 63 13.78 -1.69 12.29
N TRP A 64 12.80 -2.56 12.51
CA TRP A 64 11.57 -2.19 13.18
C TRP A 64 11.72 -2.35 14.69
N GLU A 65 11.40 -1.31 15.42
CA GLU A 65 11.05 -1.38 16.84
C GLU A 65 9.53 -1.56 16.97
N PHE A 66 9.10 -2.62 17.64
CA PHE A 66 7.69 -2.95 17.81
C PHE A 66 7.24 -2.69 19.25
N PHE A 67 6.08 -2.05 19.40
CA PHE A 67 5.47 -1.79 20.71
C PHE A 67 4.17 -2.60 20.88
N ASP A 68 3.18 -2.30 20.04
CA ASP A 68 1.87 -2.97 20.03
C ASP A 68 1.33 -3.02 18.59
N LEU A 69 2.06 -3.70 17.72
CA LEU A 69 1.69 -3.91 16.32
C LEU A 69 1.49 -5.42 16.07
N PRO A 70 0.36 -5.85 15.49
CA PRO A 70 0.19 -7.24 15.12
C PRO A 70 1.13 -7.60 13.97
N LYS A 71 1.41 -8.90 13.82
CA LYS A 71 2.22 -9.40 12.70
C LYS A 71 1.63 -9.05 11.33
N GLN A 72 0.30 -9.07 11.25
CA GLN A 72 -0.46 -8.73 10.05
C GLN A 72 -1.75 -8.03 10.45
N TRP A 73 -2.18 -7.07 9.64
CA TRP A 73 -3.50 -6.43 9.76
C TRP A 73 -4.01 -6.02 8.38
N ASP A 74 -5.30 -5.68 8.31
CA ASP A 74 -5.94 -5.30 7.07
C ASP A 74 -6.26 -3.80 7.05
N ILE A 75 -6.18 -3.21 5.86
CA ILE A 75 -6.73 -1.89 5.57
C ILE A 75 -7.57 -1.95 4.30
N THR A 76 -8.48 -1.00 4.17
CA THR A 76 -9.39 -0.91 3.03
C THR A 76 -9.21 0.36 2.22
N TYR A 77 -9.29 0.23 0.90
CA TYR A 77 -9.49 1.34 -0.03
C TYR A 77 -10.72 1.08 -0.87
N LYS A 78 -11.80 1.82 -0.60
CA LYS A 78 -13.10 1.59 -1.24
C LYS A 78 -13.52 0.13 -1.03
N ASP A 79 -13.63 -0.64 -2.10
CA ASP A 79 -14.05 -2.05 -2.08
C ASP A 79 -12.87 -3.04 -2.11
N LEU A 80 -11.64 -2.57 -1.91
CA LEU A 80 -10.43 -3.39 -1.91
C LEU A 80 -9.89 -3.53 -0.49
N THR A 81 -9.49 -4.75 -0.14
CA THR A 81 -8.89 -5.11 1.14
C THR A 81 -7.44 -5.53 0.90
N PHE A 82 -6.52 -4.98 1.69
CA PHE A 82 -5.09 -5.28 1.60
C PHE A 82 -4.55 -5.78 2.93
N HIS A 83 -3.81 -6.89 2.88
CA HIS A 83 -3.03 -7.41 3.98
C HIS A 83 -1.70 -6.68 4.11
N LEU A 84 -1.43 -6.15 5.29
CA LEU A 84 -0.21 -5.43 5.62
C LEU A 84 0.59 -6.20 6.65
N GLN A 85 1.91 -6.13 6.54
CA GLN A 85 2.85 -6.59 7.54
C GLN A 85 4.12 -5.73 7.50
N PRO A 86 4.85 -5.57 8.61
CA PRO A 86 6.17 -4.96 8.59
C PRO A 86 7.15 -5.90 7.87
N PHE A 87 7.65 -5.48 6.70
CA PHE A 87 8.68 -6.22 5.98
C PHE A 87 10.08 -5.95 6.58
N SER A 88 11.10 -6.66 6.12
CA SER A 88 12.50 -6.41 6.52
C SER A 88 12.99 -4.99 6.20
N PHE A 89 12.30 -4.30 5.28
CA PHE A 89 12.51 -2.89 4.97
C PHE A 89 11.34 -2.05 5.51
N LYS A 90 11.41 -0.73 5.36
CA LYS A 90 10.38 0.23 5.81
C LYS A 90 8.98 0.04 5.19
N HIS A 91 8.78 -0.90 4.28
CA HIS A 91 7.51 -1.11 3.59
C HIS A 91 6.55 -1.92 4.46
N THR A 92 5.27 -1.61 4.33
CA THR A 92 4.15 -2.29 5.02
C THR A 92 3.37 -3.22 4.09
N GLY A 93 3.74 -3.30 2.81
CA GLY A 93 3.03 -4.09 1.80
C GLY A 93 2.11 -3.28 0.89
N LEU A 94 2.04 -1.96 1.03
CA LEU A 94 1.24 -1.10 0.14
C LEU A 94 1.86 0.29 -0.03
N PHE A 95 1.57 0.92 -1.17
CA PHE A 95 1.91 2.31 -1.48
C PHE A 95 0.62 3.11 -1.65
N PRO A 96 0.05 3.69 -0.57
CA PRO A 96 -1.26 4.34 -0.58
C PRO A 96 -1.37 5.49 -1.58
N GLU A 97 -0.27 6.20 -1.86
CA GLU A 97 -0.21 7.28 -2.83
C GLU A 97 -0.57 6.83 -4.26
N GLN A 98 -0.37 5.54 -4.59
CA GLN A 98 -0.71 4.98 -5.90
C GLN A 98 -2.23 4.89 -6.12
N ALA A 99 -3.04 5.06 -5.07
CA ALA A 99 -4.50 5.05 -5.19
C ALA A 99 -5.04 6.11 -6.16
N ALA A 100 -4.35 7.25 -6.31
CA ALA A 100 -4.72 8.24 -7.33
C ALA A 100 -4.60 7.67 -8.76
N ASN A 101 -3.60 6.83 -9.02
CA ASN A 101 -3.45 6.14 -10.30
C ASN A 101 -4.47 5.02 -10.45
N TRP A 102 -4.79 4.31 -9.36
CA TRP A 102 -5.82 3.28 -9.35
C TRP A 102 -7.17 3.85 -9.76
N ASP A 103 -7.57 4.96 -9.16
CA ASP A 103 -8.82 5.63 -9.49
C ASP A 103 -8.87 6.08 -10.94
N TRP A 104 -7.78 6.68 -11.42
CA TRP A 104 -7.64 7.15 -12.78
C TRP A 104 -7.86 6.06 -13.82
N PHE A 105 -7.11 4.95 -13.74
CA PHE A 105 -7.27 3.89 -14.73
C PHE A 105 -8.58 3.13 -14.51
N SER A 106 -9.09 3.05 -13.28
CA SER A 106 -10.34 2.33 -13.00
C SER A 106 -11.54 3.02 -13.63
N GLU A 107 -11.56 4.35 -13.64
CA GLU A 107 -12.57 5.12 -14.37
C GLU A 107 -12.51 4.83 -15.87
N LYS A 108 -11.30 4.81 -16.45
CA LYS A 108 -11.12 4.49 -17.87
C LYS A 108 -11.59 3.08 -18.22
N ILE A 109 -11.26 2.09 -17.39
CA ILE A 109 -11.68 0.71 -17.59
C ILE A 109 -13.21 0.60 -17.54
N ARG A 110 -13.86 1.22 -16.54
CA ARG A 110 -15.33 1.20 -16.42
C ARG A 110 -16.05 1.89 -17.57
N ASN A 111 -15.43 2.93 -18.15
CA ASN A 111 -16.01 3.68 -19.26
C ASN A 111 -15.75 3.05 -20.63
N GLU A 112 -14.88 2.04 -20.74
CA GLU A 112 -14.67 1.30 -21.99
C GLU A 112 -15.93 0.48 -22.33
N LYS A 113 -16.47 0.70 -23.52
CA LYS A 113 -17.63 -0.04 -24.04
C LYS A 113 -17.20 -0.96 -25.17
N GLY A 114 -17.81 -2.15 -25.25
CA GLY A 114 -17.65 -3.03 -26.41
C GLY A 114 -16.46 -4.00 -26.35
N ARG A 115 -15.63 -3.96 -25.31
CA ARG A 115 -14.62 -5.00 -25.04
C ARG A 115 -14.19 -5.03 -23.58
N GLN A 116 -13.65 -6.16 -23.14
CA GLN A 116 -12.93 -6.24 -21.88
C GLN A 116 -11.52 -5.63 -22.04
N VAL A 117 -11.17 -4.67 -21.19
CA VAL A 117 -9.82 -4.10 -21.17
C VAL A 117 -8.82 -5.16 -20.68
N ARG A 118 -7.66 -5.23 -21.34
CA ARG A 118 -6.54 -6.08 -20.94
C ARG A 118 -5.44 -5.19 -20.34
N VAL A 119 -5.07 -5.45 -19.09
CA VAL A 119 -4.03 -4.69 -18.36
C VAL A 119 -2.81 -5.56 -18.16
N LEU A 120 -1.63 -5.01 -18.46
CA LEU A 120 -0.34 -5.59 -18.06
C LEU A 120 0.21 -4.76 -16.91
N ASN A 121 0.37 -5.38 -15.73
CA ASN A 121 0.96 -4.77 -14.56
C ASN A 121 2.34 -5.39 -14.31
N LEU A 122 3.41 -4.61 -14.53
CA LEU A 122 4.80 -5.01 -14.33
C LEU A 122 5.31 -4.52 -12.98
N PHE A 123 6.21 -5.27 -12.34
CA PHE A 123 6.70 -4.99 -10.98
C PHE A 123 5.51 -4.83 -10.01
N ALA A 124 4.57 -5.77 -10.13
CA ALA A 124 3.22 -5.62 -9.61
C ALA A 124 3.12 -5.77 -8.09
N TYR A 125 4.21 -6.20 -7.43
CA TYR A 125 4.35 -6.27 -5.99
C TYR A 125 3.18 -7.02 -5.33
N THR A 126 2.62 -6.49 -4.25
CA THR A 126 1.46 -7.05 -3.52
C THR A 126 0.13 -6.85 -4.25
N GLY A 127 0.13 -6.36 -5.49
CA GLY A 127 -1.03 -6.40 -6.38
C GLY A 127 -1.99 -5.22 -6.32
N GLY A 128 -1.68 -4.11 -5.62
CA GLY A 128 -2.59 -2.96 -5.50
C GLY A 128 -3.25 -2.50 -6.82
N ALA A 129 -2.42 -2.24 -7.84
CA ALA A 129 -2.93 -1.86 -9.17
C ALA A 129 -3.63 -3.01 -9.91
N THR A 130 -3.18 -4.26 -9.71
CA THR A 130 -3.81 -5.46 -10.27
C THR A 130 -5.25 -5.60 -9.79
N LEU A 131 -5.45 -5.48 -8.48
CA LEU A 131 -6.75 -5.59 -7.84
C LEU A 131 -7.69 -4.47 -8.27
N ALA A 132 -7.22 -3.22 -8.30
CA ALA A 132 -8.02 -2.11 -8.76
C ALA A 132 -8.46 -2.28 -10.22
N ALA A 133 -7.56 -2.74 -11.11
CA ALA A 133 -7.89 -2.97 -12.51
C ALA A 133 -8.90 -4.11 -12.67
N ALA A 134 -8.71 -5.21 -11.95
CA ALA A 134 -9.63 -6.34 -11.95
C ALA A 134 -11.02 -5.96 -11.41
N LYS A 135 -11.08 -5.20 -10.30
CA LYS A 135 -12.33 -4.68 -9.72
C LYS A 135 -13.07 -3.75 -10.67
N ALA A 136 -12.34 -3.00 -11.50
CA ALA A 136 -12.92 -2.14 -12.52
C ALA A 136 -13.46 -2.91 -13.75
N GLY A 137 -13.19 -4.23 -13.85
CA GLY A 137 -13.69 -5.12 -14.90
C GLY A 137 -12.65 -5.56 -15.94
N ALA A 138 -11.37 -5.23 -15.76
CA ALA A 138 -10.32 -5.65 -16.68
C ALA A 138 -9.90 -7.11 -16.47
N SER A 139 -9.39 -7.74 -17.54
CA SER A 139 -8.52 -8.90 -17.41
C SER A 139 -7.07 -8.44 -17.24
N VAL A 140 -6.37 -9.00 -16.26
CA VAL A 140 -5.08 -8.48 -15.82
C VAL A 140 -4.00 -9.55 -15.96
N THR A 141 -2.85 -9.19 -16.53
CA THR A 141 -1.61 -9.95 -16.37
C THR A 141 -0.77 -9.26 -15.31
N HIS A 142 -0.59 -9.93 -14.17
CA HIS A 142 0.25 -9.52 -13.06
C HIS A 142 1.63 -10.16 -13.23
N VAL A 143 2.70 -9.35 -13.19
CA VAL A 143 4.07 -9.83 -13.35
C VAL A 143 4.93 -9.29 -12.20
N ASP A 144 5.48 -10.21 -11.42
CA ASP A 144 6.48 -9.91 -10.39
C ASP A 144 7.44 -11.09 -10.23
N ALA A 145 8.74 -10.83 -10.17
CA ALA A 145 9.75 -11.89 -10.09
C ALA A 145 9.77 -12.60 -8.72
N SER A 146 9.16 -12.01 -7.70
CA SER A 146 9.11 -12.59 -6.36
C SER A 146 7.88 -13.48 -6.20
N LYS A 147 8.11 -14.80 -6.11
CA LYS A 147 7.06 -15.77 -5.77
C LYS A 147 6.28 -15.38 -4.50
N GLY A 148 6.98 -14.83 -3.50
CA GLY A 148 6.36 -14.36 -2.26
C GLY A 148 5.40 -13.18 -2.48
N MET A 149 5.76 -12.22 -3.32
CA MET A 149 4.89 -11.07 -3.65
C MET A 149 3.70 -11.50 -4.49
N VAL A 150 3.89 -12.43 -5.43
CA VAL A 150 2.79 -12.98 -6.22
C VAL A 150 1.82 -13.78 -5.35
N THR A 151 2.29 -14.55 -4.37
CA THR A 151 1.42 -15.19 -3.37
C THR A 151 0.63 -14.15 -2.57
N TRP A 152 1.30 -13.10 -2.09
CA TRP A 152 0.65 -12.01 -1.35
C TRP A 152 -0.41 -11.29 -2.19
N ALA A 153 -0.15 -11.08 -3.47
CA ALA A 153 -1.13 -10.49 -4.40
C ALA A 153 -2.37 -11.38 -4.58
N LYS A 154 -2.22 -12.71 -4.58
CA LYS A 154 -3.35 -13.66 -4.62
C LYS A 154 -4.17 -13.62 -3.32
N GLU A 155 -3.51 -13.51 -2.17
CA GLU A 155 -4.18 -13.36 -0.87
C GLU A 155 -4.98 -12.06 -0.83
N ASN A 156 -4.38 -10.93 -1.23
CA ASN A 156 -5.09 -9.66 -1.36
C ASN A 156 -6.28 -9.76 -2.35
N ALA A 157 -6.11 -10.43 -3.49
CA ALA A 157 -7.20 -10.64 -4.45
C ALA A 157 -8.37 -11.39 -3.81
N THR A 158 -8.07 -12.43 -3.03
CA THR A 158 -9.09 -13.20 -2.30
C THR A 158 -9.80 -12.33 -1.26
N ALA A 159 -9.05 -11.57 -0.44
CA ALA A 159 -9.59 -10.65 0.56
C ALA A 159 -10.44 -9.52 -0.03
N SER A 160 -10.19 -9.15 -1.29
CA SER A 160 -10.97 -8.16 -2.05
C SER A 160 -12.16 -8.75 -2.81
N GLY A 161 -12.45 -10.06 -2.65
CA GLY A 161 -13.53 -10.74 -3.38
C GLY A 161 -13.25 -10.93 -4.87
N LEU A 162 -11.96 -10.99 -5.25
CA LEU A 162 -11.46 -11.09 -6.63
C LEU A 162 -10.73 -12.42 -6.89
N GLY A 163 -10.96 -13.45 -6.07
CA GLY A 163 -10.31 -14.75 -6.21
C GLY A 163 -10.54 -15.40 -7.59
N GLU A 164 -11.75 -15.23 -8.14
CA GLU A 164 -12.15 -15.74 -9.46
C GLU A 164 -12.03 -14.69 -10.58
N ALA A 165 -11.46 -13.51 -10.29
CA ALA A 165 -11.28 -12.47 -11.31
C ALA A 165 -10.26 -12.94 -12.37
N PRO A 166 -10.37 -12.47 -13.63
CA PRO A 166 -9.49 -12.89 -14.72
C PRO A 166 -8.08 -12.29 -14.59
N ILE A 167 -7.30 -12.78 -13.62
CA ILE A 167 -5.95 -12.35 -13.30
C ILE A 167 -4.97 -13.49 -13.60
N ARG A 168 -4.11 -13.29 -14.60
CA ARG A 168 -3.00 -14.19 -14.91
C ARG A 168 -1.75 -13.73 -14.15
N TYR A 169 -1.22 -14.60 -13.30
CA TYR A 169 0.00 -14.32 -12.53
C TYR A 169 1.22 -14.94 -13.23
N ILE A 170 2.25 -14.13 -13.45
CA ILE A 170 3.55 -14.53 -13.97
C ILE A 170 4.59 -14.27 -12.88
N VAL A 171 5.37 -15.31 -12.57
CA VAL A 171 6.48 -15.31 -11.62
C VAL A 171 7.77 -15.58 -12.39
#